data_AF-A0A7G8PUT5-F1
#
_entry.id   AF-A0A7G8PUT5-F1
#
_cell.length_a   1.000
_cell.length_b   1.000
_cell.length_c   1.000
_cell.angle_alpha   90.00
_cell.angle_beta   90.00
_cell.angle_gamma   90.00
#
_symmetry.space_group_name_H-M   'P 1'
#
loop_
_entity.id
_entity.type
_entity.pdbx_description
1 polymer ?
#
loop_
_entity_poly.entity_id
_entity_poly.type
_entity_poly.pdbx_seq_one_letter_code
_entity_poly.pdbx_strand_id
1 'polypeptide(L)'
;MRSLLLFIFLPLMALAQNPYEYDQTASHPYGKLNPEAPKEMGDFAPMIGTCDCLSTARKPDGDWAEPQKMEWTFKYIMNGMAVQDETLKEDGSHSGSIRQFIADSSKWYVHWYSNTTPSTTLPTWEGAKRGDSIVLYRDQKAPNGMDGKFRLTFKNISDNGFNWIGEWVDPTEKIVYPTWKIDCSKRSEKSAEEIVIQKNTQAFSRAFRRGDHLAIANMYTKDAHIFPNNSMIISGREAIAERWKFSDNVIPVSHKITPSEIKIINNYAYDFGYYEGSTKNKEGIETPFKGKYVIVWRKEDGDWKMYLDIWNTL
;
A
#
# COMPACT_ATOMS: atom_id res chain seq x y z
N MET A 1 -56.22 29.45 -38.41
CA MET A 1 -54.92 29.36 -37.70
C MET A 1 -54.88 28.06 -36.92
N ARG A 2 -54.17 27.04 -37.43
CA ARG A 2 -53.88 25.80 -36.70
C ARG A 2 -52.46 25.94 -36.16
N SER A 3 -52.29 26.11 -34.85
CA SER A 3 -50.98 26.09 -34.20
C SER A 3 -50.44 24.67 -34.18
N LEU A 4 -49.35 24.45 -34.89
CA LEU A 4 -48.56 23.22 -34.87
C LEU A 4 -47.70 23.25 -33.60
N LEU A 5 -48.03 22.43 -32.59
CA LEU A 5 -47.16 22.22 -31.43
C LEU A 5 -46.00 21.31 -31.84
N LEU A 6 -44.80 21.91 -31.94
CA LEU A 6 -43.55 21.19 -32.18
C LEU A 6 -43.05 20.61 -30.84
N PHE A 7 -43.21 19.30 -30.63
CA PHE A 7 -42.60 18.60 -29.50
C PHE A 7 -41.11 18.38 -29.80
N ILE A 8 -40.25 19.15 -29.13
CA ILE A 8 -38.79 18.94 -29.16
C ILE A 8 -38.48 17.77 -28.22
N PHE A 9 -38.26 16.59 -28.80
CA PHE A 9 -37.66 15.45 -28.09
C PHE A 9 -36.16 15.73 -27.91
N LEU A 10 -35.74 16.14 -26.71
CA LEU A 10 -34.32 16.11 -26.34
C LEU A 10 -33.93 14.65 -26.11
N PRO A 11 -32.92 14.11 -26.82
CA PRO A 11 -32.40 12.80 -26.49
C PRO A 11 -31.63 12.91 -25.17
N LEU A 12 -32.13 12.22 -24.13
CA LEU A 12 -31.35 11.95 -22.93
C LEU A 12 -30.15 11.08 -23.35
N MET A 13 -28.98 11.69 -23.52
CA MET A 13 -27.72 10.95 -23.57
C MET A 13 -27.53 10.31 -22.20
N ALA A 14 -27.97 9.05 -22.05
CA ALA A 14 -27.57 8.21 -20.94
C ALA A 14 -26.06 8.00 -21.08
N LEU A 15 -25.28 8.75 -20.29
CA LEU A 15 -23.87 8.43 -20.05
C LEU A 15 -23.85 6.99 -19.55
N ALA A 16 -23.20 6.10 -20.31
CA ALA A 16 -23.00 4.72 -19.89
C ALA A 16 -22.20 4.75 -18.58
N GLN A 17 -22.88 4.53 -17.45
CA GLN A 17 -22.23 4.36 -16.17
C GLN A 17 -21.36 3.10 -16.27
N ASN A 18 -20.07 3.23 -15.92
CA ASN A 18 -19.19 2.08 -15.84
C ASN A 18 -19.79 1.12 -14.80
N PRO A 19 -20.21 -0.11 -15.16
CA PRO A 19 -20.86 -1.03 -14.23
C PRO A 19 -19.97 -1.46 -13.05
N TYR A 20 -18.66 -1.12 -13.09
CA TYR A 20 -17.66 -1.47 -12.09
C TYR A 20 -16.95 -0.24 -11.49
N GLU A 21 -17.64 0.90 -11.37
CA GLU A 21 -17.09 2.17 -10.88
C GLU A 21 -16.39 2.09 -9.50
N TYR A 22 -16.84 1.18 -8.63
CA TYR A 22 -16.35 1.04 -7.26
C TYR A 22 -15.37 -0.13 -7.08
N ASP A 23 -15.08 -0.86 -8.15
CA ASP A 23 -14.06 -1.90 -8.13
C ASP A 23 -12.64 -1.29 -8.14
N GLN A 24 -11.64 -2.14 -8.02
CA GLN A 24 -10.24 -1.75 -7.95
C GLN A 24 -9.78 -1.14 -9.28
N THR A 25 -9.07 -0.01 -9.19
CA THR A 25 -8.44 0.63 -10.36
C THR A 25 -7.03 1.07 -10.00
N ALA A 26 -6.22 1.48 -10.99
CA ALA A 26 -4.90 2.03 -10.73
C ALA A 26 -4.90 3.28 -9.81
N SER A 27 -6.01 4.03 -9.81
CA SER A 27 -6.18 5.22 -8.94
C SER A 27 -6.81 4.90 -7.59
N HIS A 28 -7.46 3.75 -7.46
CA HIS A 28 -8.14 3.28 -6.25
C HIS A 28 -7.81 1.80 -6.06
N PRO A 29 -6.57 1.48 -5.63
CA PRO A 29 -6.07 0.11 -5.62
C PRO A 29 -6.83 -0.80 -4.64
N TYR A 30 -7.55 -0.24 -3.68
CA TYR A 30 -8.35 -0.97 -2.69
C TYR A 30 -9.86 -0.93 -2.94
N GLY A 31 -10.30 -0.43 -4.11
CA GLY A 31 -11.71 -0.23 -4.43
C GLY A 31 -12.34 0.92 -3.64
N LYS A 32 -13.65 1.12 -3.80
CA LYS A 32 -14.42 2.16 -3.11
C LYS A 32 -15.65 1.56 -2.45
N LEU A 33 -16.12 2.22 -1.39
CA LEU A 33 -17.43 1.93 -0.83
C LEU A 33 -18.50 2.31 -1.86
N ASN A 34 -19.39 1.37 -2.17
CA ASN A 34 -20.52 1.64 -3.04
C ASN A 34 -21.60 2.44 -2.27
N PRO A 35 -22.07 3.59 -2.78
CA PRO A 35 -23.14 4.38 -2.14
C PRO A 35 -24.47 3.63 -1.97
N GLU A 36 -24.71 2.59 -2.77
CA GLU A 36 -25.90 1.73 -2.67
C GLU A 36 -25.71 0.56 -1.70
N ALA A 37 -24.50 0.35 -1.16
CA ALA A 37 -24.27 -0.68 -0.16
C ALA A 37 -25.01 -0.37 1.16
N PRO A 38 -25.33 -1.39 1.97
CA PRO A 38 -25.76 -1.17 3.35
C PRO A 38 -24.78 -0.26 4.09
N LYS A 39 -25.28 0.63 4.97
CA LYS A 39 -24.45 1.64 5.65
C LYS A 39 -23.33 1.01 6.47
N GLU A 40 -23.59 -0.18 7.01
CA GLU A 40 -22.67 -0.99 7.79
C GLU A 40 -21.44 -1.39 6.97
N MET A 41 -21.51 -1.42 5.63
CA MET A 41 -20.34 -1.61 4.77
C MET A 41 -19.22 -0.58 5.04
N GLY A 42 -19.56 0.57 5.61
CA GLY A 42 -18.63 1.58 6.10
C GLY A 42 -17.91 1.23 7.40
N ASP A 43 -18.31 0.18 8.14
CA ASP A 43 -17.68 -0.22 9.41
C ASP A 43 -16.18 -0.53 9.25
N PHE A 44 -15.80 -1.10 8.11
CA PHE A 44 -14.41 -1.44 7.80
C PHE A 44 -13.64 -0.32 7.07
N ALA A 45 -14.30 0.80 6.74
CA ALA A 45 -13.69 1.86 5.92
C ALA A 45 -12.33 2.35 6.44
N PRO A 46 -12.13 2.60 7.75
CA PRO A 46 -10.81 3.05 8.25
C PRO A 46 -9.70 2.00 8.09
N MET A 47 -10.05 0.73 7.90
CA MET A 47 -9.09 -0.36 7.72
C MET A 47 -8.71 -0.59 6.24
N ILE A 48 -9.53 -0.15 5.28
CA ILE A 48 -9.28 -0.27 3.82
C ILE A 48 -7.93 0.34 3.44
N GLY A 49 -7.07 -0.46 2.82
CA GLY A 49 -5.66 -0.14 2.60
C GLY A 49 -4.75 -1.21 3.20
N THR A 50 -3.45 -0.91 3.25
CA THR A 50 -2.44 -1.82 3.82
C THR A 50 -1.95 -1.31 5.17
N CYS A 51 -1.84 -2.21 6.14
CA CYS A 51 -1.26 -1.96 7.46
C CYS A 51 -0.01 -2.80 7.69
N ASP A 52 0.95 -2.22 8.39
CA ASP A 52 2.08 -2.94 8.99
C ASP A 52 1.70 -3.33 10.42
N CYS A 53 1.72 -4.64 10.70
CA CYS A 53 1.18 -5.20 11.93
C CYS A 53 2.21 -6.06 12.70
N LEU A 54 2.02 -6.11 14.01
CA LEU A 54 2.68 -7.05 14.91
C LEU A 54 1.65 -8.05 15.41
N SER A 55 1.84 -9.33 15.07
CA SER A 55 0.96 -10.44 15.46
C SER A 55 1.59 -11.23 16.60
N THR A 56 0.85 -11.49 17.67
CA THR A 56 1.35 -12.20 18.85
C THR A 56 0.37 -13.28 19.31
N ALA A 57 0.73 -14.55 19.10
CA ALA A 57 -0.05 -15.68 19.57
C ALA A 57 0.31 -16.03 21.02
N ARG A 58 -0.63 -16.64 21.73
CA ARG A 58 -0.41 -17.14 23.09
C ARG A 58 0.18 -18.54 23.04
N LYS A 59 1.19 -18.79 23.87
CA LYS A 59 1.84 -20.08 24.05
C LYS A 59 0.98 -21.02 24.92
N PRO A 60 1.22 -22.35 24.85
CA PRO A 60 0.52 -23.32 25.69
C PRO A 60 0.71 -23.10 27.20
N ASP A 61 1.82 -22.48 27.62
CA ASP A 61 2.11 -22.12 29.01
C ASP A 61 1.32 -20.89 29.51
N GLY A 62 0.58 -20.21 28.62
CA GLY A 62 -0.21 -19.03 28.94
C GLY A 62 0.52 -17.70 28.77
N ASP A 63 1.80 -17.70 28.42
CA ASP A 63 2.53 -16.47 28.09
C ASP A 63 2.35 -16.09 26.61
N TRP A 64 2.69 -14.84 26.27
CA TRP A 64 2.72 -14.41 24.87
C TRP A 64 4.01 -14.85 24.20
N ALA A 65 3.93 -15.27 22.94
CA ALA A 65 5.10 -15.48 22.10
C ALA A 65 5.75 -14.14 21.72
N GLU A 66 6.92 -14.20 21.07
CA GLU A 66 7.50 -13.00 20.45
C GLU A 66 6.60 -12.49 19.31
N PRO A 67 6.43 -11.16 19.16
CA PRO A 67 5.67 -10.60 18.06
C PRO A 67 6.32 -10.90 16.70
N GLN A 68 5.51 -11.33 15.74
CA GLN A 68 5.92 -11.52 14.35
C GLN A 68 5.40 -10.39 13.47
N LYS A 69 6.20 -9.97 12.48
CA LYS A 69 5.77 -8.97 11.50
C LYS A 69 4.78 -9.58 10.52
N MET A 70 3.78 -8.78 10.17
CA MET A 70 2.72 -9.17 9.26
C MET A 70 2.22 -7.95 8.49
N GLU A 71 2.04 -8.08 7.18
CA GLU A 71 1.25 -7.14 6.40
C GLU A 71 -0.23 -7.56 6.46
N TRP A 72 -1.14 -6.60 6.65
CA TRP A 72 -2.58 -6.84 6.60
C TRP A 72 -3.24 -5.84 5.65
N THR A 73 -3.80 -6.34 4.55
CA THR A 73 -4.45 -5.52 3.53
C THR A 73 -5.96 -5.76 3.52
N PHE A 74 -6.75 -4.68 3.56
CA PHE A 74 -8.20 -4.69 3.39
C PHE A 74 -8.58 -3.98 2.10
N LYS A 75 -9.59 -4.49 1.39
CA LYS A 75 -10.10 -3.89 0.16
C LYS A 75 -11.59 -4.12 -0.02
N TYR A 76 -12.24 -3.19 -0.69
CA TYR A 76 -13.57 -3.39 -1.23
C TYR A 76 -13.50 -4.28 -2.46
N ILE A 77 -14.43 -5.22 -2.55
CA ILE A 77 -14.61 -6.14 -3.67
C ILE A 77 -16.08 -6.18 -4.09
N MET A 78 -16.38 -6.90 -5.18
CA MET A 78 -17.75 -7.01 -5.72
C MET A 78 -18.38 -5.63 -5.95
N ASN A 79 -17.62 -4.75 -6.61
CA ASN A 79 -18.02 -3.36 -6.88
C ASN A 79 -18.47 -2.59 -5.63
N GLY A 80 -17.71 -2.71 -4.54
CA GLY A 80 -17.96 -1.98 -3.29
C GLY A 80 -19.03 -2.56 -2.38
N MET A 81 -19.50 -3.79 -2.65
CA MET A 81 -20.57 -4.46 -1.90
C MET A 81 -20.09 -5.53 -0.91
N ALA A 82 -18.78 -5.76 -0.82
CA ALA A 82 -18.18 -6.68 0.14
C ALA A 82 -16.75 -6.24 0.48
N VAL A 83 -16.20 -6.79 1.56
CA VAL A 83 -14.82 -6.51 2.01
C VAL A 83 -14.00 -7.79 1.99
N GLN A 84 -12.83 -7.75 1.38
CA GLN A 84 -11.83 -8.80 1.48
C GLN A 84 -10.63 -8.30 2.30
N ASP A 85 -10.03 -9.19 3.08
CA ASP A 85 -8.71 -8.96 3.67
C ASP A 85 -7.74 -10.09 3.38
N GLU A 86 -6.45 -9.78 3.48
CA GLU A 86 -5.34 -10.72 3.36
C GLU A 86 -4.22 -10.36 4.34
N THR A 87 -3.59 -11.39 4.90
CA THR A 87 -2.45 -11.31 5.81
C THR A 87 -1.25 -12.05 5.23
N LEU A 88 -0.10 -11.38 5.21
CA LEU A 88 1.19 -11.96 4.82
C LEU A 88 2.16 -11.86 6.00
N LYS A 89 2.42 -13.00 6.65
CA LYS A 89 3.34 -13.09 7.79
C LYS A 89 4.74 -13.50 7.36
N GLU A 90 5.73 -13.05 8.13
CA GLU A 90 7.15 -13.38 7.91
C GLU A 90 7.44 -14.89 7.99
N ASP A 91 6.64 -15.66 8.74
CA ASP A 91 6.77 -17.12 8.86
C ASP A 91 6.19 -17.92 7.67
N GLY A 92 5.64 -17.24 6.66
CA GLY A 92 5.01 -17.86 5.49
C GLY A 92 3.58 -18.36 5.72
N SER A 93 3.03 -18.23 6.93
CA SER A 93 1.61 -18.47 7.19
C SER A 93 0.78 -17.29 6.71
N HIS A 94 -0.10 -17.53 5.76
CA HIS A 94 -0.89 -16.52 5.09
C HIS A 94 -2.36 -16.88 5.22
N SER A 95 -3.17 -15.87 5.47
CA SER A 95 -4.61 -16.05 5.65
C SER A 95 -5.38 -14.88 5.07
N GLY A 96 -6.68 -15.06 4.86
CA GLY A 96 -7.54 -13.97 4.45
C GLY A 96 -8.99 -14.28 4.76
N SER A 97 -9.86 -13.31 4.51
CA SER A 97 -11.30 -13.51 4.65
C SER A 97 -12.10 -12.68 3.68
N ILE A 98 -13.32 -13.14 3.41
CA ILE A 98 -14.35 -12.37 2.71
C ILE A 98 -15.47 -12.07 3.69
N ARG A 99 -15.90 -10.81 3.71
CA ARG A 99 -16.95 -10.25 4.58
C ARG A 99 -18.10 -9.75 3.75
N GLN A 100 -19.30 -10.16 4.13
CA GLN A 100 -20.55 -9.65 3.60
C GLN A 100 -21.48 -9.27 4.74
N PHE A 101 -22.14 -8.13 4.60
CA PHE A 101 -23.18 -7.72 5.53
C PHE A 101 -24.53 -8.19 5.00
N ILE A 102 -25.31 -8.88 5.84
CA ILE A 102 -26.66 -9.32 5.52
C ILE A 102 -27.63 -8.44 6.30
N ALA A 103 -28.39 -7.61 5.59
CA ALA A 103 -29.29 -6.62 6.19
C ALA A 103 -30.39 -7.26 7.05
N ASP A 104 -30.99 -8.37 6.58
CA ASP A 104 -32.07 -9.08 7.27
C ASP A 104 -31.69 -9.56 8.67
N SER A 105 -30.44 -10.01 8.84
CA SER A 105 -29.90 -10.42 10.14
C SER A 105 -29.14 -9.31 10.86
N SER A 106 -28.92 -8.18 10.19
CA SER A 106 -28.10 -7.05 10.65
C SER A 106 -26.71 -7.49 11.13
N LYS A 107 -26.11 -8.44 10.40
CA LYS A 107 -24.83 -9.06 10.76
C LYS A 107 -23.86 -9.10 9.60
N TRP A 108 -22.60 -8.89 9.94
CA TRP A 108 -21.45 -9.31 9.16
C TRP A 108 -21.28 -10.81 9.23
N TYR A 109 -20.99 -11.43 8.08
CA TYR A 109 -20.56 -12.82 7.94
C TYR A 109 -19.15 -12.83 7.35
N VAL A 110 -18.23 -13.48 8.06
CA VAL A 110 -16.80 -13.48 7.75
C VAL A 110 -16.33 -14.91 7.53
N HIS A 111 -15.92 -15.22 6.30
CA HIS A 111 -15.45 -16.54 5.91
C HIS A 111 -13.93 -16.51 5.78
N TRP A 112 -13.24 -17.32 6.60
CA TRP A 112 -11.78 -17.29 6.71
C TRP A 112 -11.11 -18.48 6.02
N TYR A 113 -9.93 -18.25 5.45
CA TYR A 113 -9.08 -19.25 4.80
C TYR A 113 -7.60 -19.04 5.14
N SER A 114 -6.80 -20.12 5.03
CA SER A 114 -5.36 -20.11 5.28
C SER A 114 -4.62 -21.08 4.36
N ASN A 115 -3.38 -20.76 4.01
CA ASN A 115 -2.49 -21.67 3.27
C ASN A 115 -1.91 -22.80 4.14
N THR A 116 -1.83 -22.63 5.46
CA THR A 116 -1.29 -23.64 6.39
C THR A 116 -2.36 -24.56 6.95
N THR A 117 -3.63 -24.15 6.91
CA THR A 117 -4.78 -24.93 7.38
C THR A 117 -5.94 -24.84 6.38
N PRO A 118 -5.75 -25.36 5.15
CA PRO A 118 -6.82 -25.38 4.16
C PRO A 118 -8.00 -26.21 4.67
N SER A 119 -9.22 -25.72 4.42
CA SER A 119 -10.45 -26.37 4.85
C SER A 119 -11.43 -26.49 3.71
N THR A 120 -12.15 -27.62 3.64
CA THR A 120 -13.25 -27.83 2.70
C THR A 120 -14.54 -27.12 3.13
N THR A 121 -14.63 -26.69 4.39
CA THR A 121 -15.72 -25.87 4.92
C THR A 121 -15.12 -24.64 5.60
N LEU A 122 -15.48 -23.45 5.13
CA LEU A 122 -14.93 -22.22 5.68
C LEU A 122 -15.52 -21.95 7.06
N PRO A 123 -14.69 -21.73 8.08
CA PRO A 123 -15.15 -21.14 9.33
C PRO A 123 -15.87 -19.81 9.09
N THR A 124 -17.06 -19.67 9.66
CA THR A 124 -17.86 -18.45 9.58
C THR A 124 -17.93 -17.78 10.93
N TRP A 125 -17.49 -16.54 11.02
CA TRP A 125 -17.80 -15.67 12.15
C TRP A 125 -18.96 -14.75 11.77
N GLU A 126 -19.84 -14.50 12.73
CA GLU A 126 -20.94 -13.56 12.57
C GLU A 126 -20.99 -12.52 13.69
N GLY A 127 -21.42 -11.31 13.38
CA GLY A 127 -21.55 -10.26 14.39
C GLY A 127 -21.78 -8.88 13.80
N ALA A 128 -21.54 -7.85 14.58
CA ALA A 128 -21.80 -6.47 14.17
C ALA A 128 -20.90 -5.51 14.95
N LYS A 129 -20.99 -4.23 14.58
CA LYS A 129 -20.42 -3.16 15.39
C LYS A 129 -21.13 -3.05 16.76
N ARG A 130 -20.35 -2.89 17.82
CA ARG A 130 -20.77 -2.68 19.21
C ARG A 130 -19.99 -1.50 19.78
N GLY A 131 -20.60 -0.32 19.84
CA GLY A 131 -19.90 0.93 20.14
C GLY A 131 -18.83 1.23 19.09
N ASP A 132 -17.60 1.46 19.52
CA ASP A 132 -16.45 1.75 18.63
C ASP A 132 -15.69 0.49 18.17
N SER A 133 -16.19 -0.70 18.51
CA SER A 133 -15.57 -1.98 18.16
C SER A 133 -16.41 -2.80 17.20
N ILE A 134 -15.79 -3.63 16.37
CA ILE A 134 -16.48 -4.66 15.60
C ILE A 134 -16.26 -5.99 16.31
N VAL A 135 -17.35 -6.67 16.69
CA VAL A 135 -17.29 -7.90 17.49
C VAL A 135 -17.98 -9.02 16.73
N LEU A 136 -17.24 -10.10 16.49
CA LEU A 136 -17.67 -11.25 15.69
C LEU A 136 -17.50 -12.53 16.51
N TYR A 137 -18.43 -13.47 16.34
CA TYR A 137 -18.46 -14.73 17.10
C TYR A 137 -18.56 -15.91 16.16
N ARG A 138 -17.92 -17.00 16.57
CA ARG A 138 -18.14 -18.35 16.02
C ARG A 138 -18.23 -19.31 17.18
N ASP A 139 -19.17 -20.25 17.14
CA ASP A 139 -19.26 -21.25 18.21
C ASP A 139 -17.99 -22.12 18.26
N GLN A 140 -17.46 -22.30 19.48
CA GLN A 140 -16.26 -23.10 19.72
C GLN A 140 -16.26 -23.61 21.16
N LYS A 141 -16.26 -24.94 21.33
CA LYS A 141 -16.05 -25.54 22.64
C LYS A 141 -14.60 -25.35 23.10
N ALA A 142 -14.40 -25.15 24.39
CA ALA A 142 -13.07 -25.18 25.00
C ALA A 142 -12.47 -26.60 24.94
N PRO A 143 -11.15 -26.77 25.13
CA PRO A 143 -10.50 -28.09 25.12
C PRO A 143 -11.08 -29.09 26.14
N ASN A 144 -11.66 -28.60 27.23
CA ASN A 144 -12.34 -29.42 28.25
C ASN A 144 -13.81 -29.75 27.92
N GLY A 145 -14.30 -29.37 26.73
CA GLY A 145 -15.66 -29.63 26.27
C GLY A 145 -16.70 -28.60 26.69
N MET A 146 -16.33 -27.58 27.47
CA MET A 146 -17.22 -26.48 27.87
C MET A 146 -17.69 -25.70 26.63
N ASP A 147 -18.99 -25.43 26.55
CA ASP A 147 -19.56 -24.62 25.48
C ASP A 147 -19.03 -23.18 25.56
N GLY A 148 -18.81 -22.55 24.41
CA GLY A 148 -18.31 -21.20 24.31
C GLY A 148 -18.24 -20.72 22.88
N LYS A 149 -17.63 -19.55 22.70
CA LYS A 149 -17.48 -18.89 21.40
C LYS A 149 -16.04 -18.42 21.23
N PHE A 150 -15.55 -18.48 20.00
CA PHE A 150 -14.38 -17.73 19.60
C PHE A 150 -14.81 -16.32 19.17
N ARG A 151 -14.45 -15.33 19.97
CA ARG A 151 -14.73 -13.92 19.74
C ARG A 151 -13.54 -13.25 19.06
N LEU A 152 -13.82 -12.53 17.99
CA LEU A 152 -12.88 -11.60 17.36
C LEU A 152 -13.35 -10.18 17.66
N THR A 153 -12.43 -9.33 18.10
CA THR A 153 -12.73 -7.92 18.37
C THR A 153 -11.72 -7.02 17.65
N PHE A 154 -12.22 -6.19 16.74
CA PHE A 154 -11.48 -5.04 16.21
C PHE A 154 -11.80 -3.83 17.09
N LYS A 155 -10.78 -3.11 17.57
CA LYS A 155 -10.93 -1.96 18.47
C LYS A 155 -9.88 -0.89 18.16
N ASN A 156 -10.04 0.30 18.75
CA ASN A 156 -9.18 1.47 18.50
C ASN A 156 -9.03 1.74 17.00
N ILE A 157 -10.11 1.56 16.25
CA ILE A 157 -10.13 1.66 14.79
C ILE A 157 -10.05 3.14 14.42
N SER A 158 -9.05 3.50 13.60
CA SER A 158 -8.84 4.86 13.10
C SER A 158 -8.10 4.82 11.76
N ASP A 159 -7.97 5.98 11.12
CA ASP A 159 -7.17 6.11 9.89
C ASP A 159 -5.67 5.82 10.11
N ASN A 160 -5.22 5.81 11.37
CA ASN A 160 -3.83 5.49 11.72
C ASN A 160 -3.58 4.01 11.98
N GLY A 161 -4.62 3.18 12.08
CA GLY A 161 -4.49 1.77 12.42
C GLY A 161 -5.60 1.26 13.32
N PHE A 162 -5.42 0.04 13.85
CA PHE A 162 -6.39 -0.64 14.70
C PHE A 162 -5.71 -1.76 15.52
N ASN A 163 -6.39 -2.21 16.56
CA ASN A 163 -6.01 -3.43 17.28
C ASN A 163 -7.04 -4.53 17.01
N TRP A 164 -6.57 -5.77 16.98
CA TRP A 164 -7.40 -6.95 16.85
C TRP A 164 -7.06 -7.95 17.96
N ILE A 165 -8.07 -8.60 18.51
CA ILE A 165 -7.88 -9.67 19.50
C ILE A 165 -8.82 -10.84 19.21
N GLY A 166 -8.25 -12.04 19.23
CA GLY A 166 -8.96 -13.32 19.17
C GLY A 166 -8.96 -13.97 20.54
N GLU A 167 -10.13 -14.35 21.02
CA GLU A 167 -10.35 -14.80 22.40
C GLU A 167 -11.38 -15.93 22.41
N TRP A 168 -11.19 -16.91 23.30
CA TRP A 168 -12.28 -17.78 23.69
C TRP A 168 -13.08 -17.12 24.81
N VAL A 169 -14.40 -17.17 24.73
CA VAL A 169 -15.31 -16.68 25.77
C VAL A 169 -16.36 -17.73 26.12
N ASP A 170 -16.74 -17.77 27.39
CA ASP A 170 -17.90 -18.58 27.80
C ASP A 170 -19.21 -17.94 27.31
N PRO A 171 -20.36 -18.65 27.37
CA PRO A 171 -21.63 -18.15 26.87
C PRO A 171 -22.11 -16.86 27.56
N THR A 172 -21.61 -16.56 28.77
CA THR A 172 -21.94 -15.33 29.51
C THR A 172 -20.94 -14.19 29.27
N GLU A 173 -19.87 -14.44 28.49
CA GLU A 173 -18.75 -13.54 28.24
C GLU A 173 -18.03 -13.02 29.51
N LYS A 174 -18.16 -13.72 30.64
CA LYS A 174 -17.51 -13.38 31.91
C LYS A 174 -16.12 -14.01 32.03
N ILE A 175 -15.96 -15.20 31.48
CA ILE A 175 -14.68 -15.88 31.34
C ILE A 175 -14.16 -15.56 29.96
N VAL A 176 -13.07 -14.80 29.91
CA VAL A 176 -12.42 -14.39 28.67
C VAL A 176 -10.99 -14.92 28.69
N TYR A 177 -10.62 -15.65 27.64
CA TYR A 177 -9.28 -16.19 27.46
C TYR A 177 -8.71 -15.73 26.12
N PRO A 178 -7.92 -14.65 26.11
CA PRO A 178 -7.23 -14.20 24.91
C PRO A 178 -6.25 -15.25 24.42
N THR A 179 -6.25 -15.50 23.11
CA THR A 179 -5.35 -16.47 22.47
C THR A 179 -4.45 -15.81 21.43
N TRP A 180 -4.84 -14.66 20.90
CA TRP A 180 -4.10 -13.97 19.84
C TRP A 180 -4.40 -12.47 19.86
N LYS A 181 -3.37 -11.63 19.75
CA LYS A 181 -3.52 -10.18 19.55
C LYS A 181 -2.72 -9.72 18.33
N ILE A 182 -3.19 -8.66 17.69
CA ILE A 182 -2.54 -8.02 16.55
C ILE A 182 -2.65 -6.51 16.70
N ASP A 183 -1.53 -5.82 16.59
CA ASP A 183 -1.44 -4.36 16.65
C ASP A 183 -1.02 -3.85 15.27
N CYS A 184 -1.87 -3.05 14.62
CA CYS A 184 -1.66 -2.60 13.25
C CYS A 184 -1.51 -1.08 13.17
N SER A 185 -0.53 -0.62 12.39
CA SER A 185 -0.37 0.78 11.99
C SER A 185 -0.62 0.92 10.50
N LYS A 186 -1.44 1.89 10.10
CA LYS A 186 -1.75 2.15 8.70
C LYS A 186 -0.47 2.54 7.97
N ARG A 187 -0.17 1.86 6.87
CA ARG A 187 0.91 2.28 5.98
C ARG A 187 0.44 3.57 5.30
N SER A 188 1.26 4.62 5.35
CA SER A 188 0.94 5.84 4.61
C SER A 188 0.81 5.50 3.13
N GLU A 189 -0.36 5.74 2.55
CA GLU A 189 -0.55 5.57 1.10
C GLU A 189 0.37 6.55 0.37
N LYS A 190 1.24 6.01 -0.47
CA LYS A 190 2.04 6.81 -1.40
C LYS A 190 1.08 7.44 -2.40
N SER A 191 1.14 8.76 -2.55
CA SER A 191 0.31 9.43 -3.55
C SER A 191 0.63 8.91 -4.97
N ALA A 192 -0.32 9.02 -5.90
CA ALA A 192 -0.08 8.68 -7.30
C ALA A 192 1.15 9.40 -7.88
N GLU A 193 1.41 10.62 -7.43
CA GLU A 193 2.57 11.42 -7.81
C GLU A 193 3.87 10.90 -7.20
N GLU A 194 3.86 10.44 -5.95
CA GLU A 194 5.03 9.79 -5.32
C GLU A 194 5.40 8.50 -6.07
N ILE A 195 4.39 7.74 -6.50
CA ILE A 195 4.60 6.54 -7.34
C ILE A 195 5.26 6.91 -8.68
N VAL A 196 4.89 8.04 -9.29
CA VAL A 196 5.53 8.53 -10.52
C VAL A 196 6.99 8.91 -10.25
N ILE A 197 7.28 9.65 -9.18
CA ILE A 197 8.66 9.99 -8.79
C ILE A 197 9.48 8.71 -8.60
N GLN A 198 8.96 7.71 -7.88
CA GLN A 198 9.65 6.43 -7.67
C GLN A 198 9.91 5.68 -8.99
N LYS A 199 8.95 5.70 -9.93
CA LYS A 199 9.14 5.13 -11.27
C LYS A 199 10.23 5.86 -12.05
N ASN A 200 10.30 7.19 -11.97
CA ASN A 200 11.33 8.01 -12.61
C ASN A 200 12.70 7.75 -11.99
N THR A 201 12.81 7.63 -10.68
CA THR A 201 14.03 7.21 -9.96
C THR A 201 14.53 5.81 -10.39
N GLN A 202 13.61 4.86 -10.59
CA GLN A 202 13.97 3.55 -11.16
C GLN A 202 14.40 3.64 -12.63
N ALA A 203 13.76 4.53 -13.41
CA ALA A 203 14.15 4.78 -14.80
C ALA A 203 15.55 5.36 -14.89
N PHE A 204 15.91 6.28 -14.00
CA PHE A 204 17.26 6.82 -13.86
C PHE A 204 18.28 5.70 -13.63
N SER A 205 18.01 4.83 -12.65
CA SER A 205 18.91 3.70 -12.37
C SER A 205 19.05 2.74 -13.55
N ARG A 206 17.99 2.54 -14.35
CA ARG A 206 18.06 1.76 -15.60
C ARG A 206 18.91 2.47 -16.66
N ALA A 207 18.76 3.78 -16.84
CA ALA A 207 19.55 4.56 -17.78
C ALA A 207 21.03 4.60 -17.40
N PHE A 208 21.34 4.76 -16.10
CA PHE A 208 22.69 4.67 -15.55
C PHE A 208 23.36 3.34 -15.91
N ARG A 209 22.68 2.21 -15.68
CA ARG A 209 23.23 0.88 -16.03
C ARG A 209 23.44 0.67 -17.53
N ARG A 210 22.73 1.42 -18.38
CA ARG A 210 22.95 1.40 -19.84
C ARG A 210 24.03 2.36 -20.31
N GLY A 211 24.59 3.19 -19.42
CA GLY A 211 25.50 4.29 -19.81
C GLY A 211 24.82 5.36 -20.67
N ASP A 212 23.49 5.43 -20.63
CA ASP A 212 22.67 6.28 -21.51
C ASP A 212 22.56 7.70 -20.92
N HIS A 213 23.63 8.47 -21.06
CA HIS A 213 23.75 9.80 -20.47
C HIS A 213 22.71 10.81 -21.01
N LEU A 214 22.25 10.62 -22.25
CA LEU A 214 21.18 11.44 -22.83
C LEU A 214 19.81 11.11 -22.21
N ALA A 215 19.50 9.84 -22.00
CA ALA A 215 18.27 9.47 -21.27
C ALA A 215 18.29 9.97 -19.83
N ILE A 216 19.45 9.92 -19.16
CA ILE A 216 19.62 10.51 -17.82
C ILE A 216 19.35 12.02 -17.86
N ALA A 217 19.99 12.75 -18.77
CA ALA A 217 19.82 14.20 -18.89
C ALA A 217 18.35 14.59 -19.15
N ASN A 218 17.60 13.79 -19.92
CA ASN A 218 16.18 14.05 -20.19
C ASN A 218 15.26 13.91 -18.97
N MET A 219 15.73 13.30 -17.87
CA MET A 219 15.02 13.24 -16.58
C MET A 219 15.19 14.50 -15.73
N TYR A 220 16.10 15.41 -16.14
CA TYR A 220 16.26 16.71 -15.51
C TYR A 220 15.41 17.78 -16.21
N THR A 221 14.96 18.78 -15.46
CA THR A 221 14.38 20.02 -16.00
C THR A 221 15.38 20.74 -16.91
N LYS A 222 14.91 21.63 -17.79
CA LYS A 222 15.80 22.30 -18.78
C LYS A 222 16.87 23.16 -18.09
N ASP A 223 16.50 23.81 -16.99
CA ASP A 223 17.29 24.69 -16.13
C ASP A 223 17.77 23.98 -14.84
N ALA A 224 17.91 22.65 -14.85
CA ALA A 224 18.35 21.91 -13.68
C ALA A 224 19.78 22.24 -13.25
N HIS A 225 20.09 21.98 -11.98
CA HIS A 225 21.41 22.11 -11.40
C HIS A 225 21.81 20.83 -10.66
N ILE A 226 23.04 20.36 -10.89
CA ILE A 226 23.63 19.24 -10.14
C ILE A 226 24.83 19.73 -9.34
N PHE A 227 25.10 19.05 -8.22
CA PHE A 227 26.13 19.41 -7.25
C PHE A 227 27.07 18.22 -6.99
N PRO A 228 27.85 17.77 -8.00
CA PRO A 228 28.70 16.59 -7.83
C PRO A 228 29.84 16.86 -6.84
N ASN A 229 30.27 15.80 -6.15
CA ASN A 229 31.46 15.85 -5.30
C ASN A 229 32.66 16.49 -6.01
N ASN A 230 33.39 17.35 -5.29
CA ASN A 230 34.63 17.97 -5.73
C ASN A 230 34.51 18.79 -7.03
N SER A 231 33.35 19.38 -7.31
CA SER A 231 33.14 20.23 -8.48
C SER A 231 32.27 21.44 -8.18
N MET A 232 32.34 22.47 -9.03
CA MET A 232 31.39 23.57 -9.02
C MET A 232 30.01 23.09 -9.48
N ILE A 233 28.97 23.87 -9.17
CA ILE A 233 27.60 23.59 -9.63
C ILE A 233 27.58 23.53 -11.16
N ILE A 234 27.01 22.46 -11.70
CA ILE A 234 26.80 22.28 -13.14
C ILE A 234 25.34 22.60 -13.44
N SER A 235 25.10 23.47 -14.42
CA SER A 235 23.78 24.02 -14.73
C SER A 235 23.38 23.74 -16.17
N GLY A 236 22.11 23.39 -16.38
CA GLY A 236 21.54 23.15 -17.70
C GLY A 236 21.70 21.70 -18.17
N ARG A 237 20.68 21.24 -18.92
CA ARG A 237 20.57 19.83 -19.33
C ARG A 237 21.75 19.36 -20.18
N GLU A 238 22.29 20.18 -21.09
CA GLU A 238 23.43 19.77 -21.91
C GLU A 238 24.68 19.50 -21.07
N ALA A 239 25.00 20.39 -20.11
CA ALA A 239 26.17 20.21 -19.25
C ALA A 239 26.01 19.01 -18.30
N ILE A 240 24.78 18.76 -17.84
CA ILE A 240 24.43 17.57 -17.06
C ILE A 240 24.62 16.29 -17.90
N ALA A 241 24.25 16.29 -19.18
CA ALA A 241 24.46 15.16 -20.07
C ALA A 241 25.94 14.79 -20.21
N GLU A 242 26.82 15.79 -20.32
CA GLU A 242 28.26 15.57 -20.38
C GLU A 242 28.80 15.01 -19.06
N ARG A 243 28.29 15.49 -17.91
CA ARG A 243 28.70 15.00 -16.60
C ARG A 243 28.35 13.52 -16.36
N TRP A 244 27.24 13.05 -16.90
CA TRP A 244 26.77 11.66 -16.77
C TRP A 244 27.42 10.70 -17.76
N LYS A 245 28.25 11.20 -18.68
CA LYS A 245 28.98 10.36 -19.64
C LYS A 245 30.10 9.61 -18.92
N PHE A 246 30.06 8.29 -18.96
CA PHE A 246 31.17 7.47 -18.49
C PHE A 246 32.36 7.58 -19.45
N SER A 247 33.57 7.57 -18.90
CA SER A 247 34.77 7.39 -19.72
C SER A 247 34.77 5.99 -20.35
N ASP A 248 35.41 5.82 -21.50
CA ASP A 248 35.48 4.55 -22.22
C ASP A 248 36.05 3.37 -21.40
N ASN A 249 36.74 3.65 -20.30
CA ASN A 249 37.33 2.65 -19.42
C ASN A 249 36.43 2.22 -18.26
N VAL A 250 35.21 2.77 -18.14
CA VAL A 250 34.28 2.52 -17.04
C VAL A 250 32.97 1.97 -17.58
N ILE A 251 32.58 0.80 -17.10
CA ILE A 251 31.34 0.10 -17.46
C ILE A 251 30.42 0.07 -16.24
N PRO A 252 29.26 0.72 -16.25
CA PRO A 252 28.30 0.63 -15.15
C PRO A 252 27.72 -0.79 -15.05
N VAL A 253 27.72 -1.37 -13.85
CA VAL A 253 27.24 -2.74 -13.59
C VAL A 253 25.91 -2.70 -12.84
N SER A 254 25.89 -1.98 -11.71
CA SER A 254 24.70 -1.88 -10.87
C SER A 254 24.48 -0.45 -10.40
N HIS A 255 23.21 -0.12 -10.14
CA HIS A 255 22.81 1.15 -9.56
C HIS A 255 21.42 1.01 -8.97
N LYS A 256 21.24 1.47 -7.74
CA LYS A 256 19.98 1.46 -7.02
C LYS A 256 19.89 2.72 -6.16
N ILE A 257 18.73 3.36 -6.20
CA ILE A 257 18.36 4.47 -5.34
C ILE A 257 17.26 3.97 -4.41
N THR A 258 17.44 4.23 -3.11
CA THR A 258 16.48 3.88 -2.06
C THR A 258 16.03 5.15 -1.35
N PRO A 259 14.87 5.71 -1.72
CA PRO A 259 14.27 6.85 -1.03
C PRO A 259 14.00 6.53 0.43
N SER A 260 14.36 7.45 1.32
CA SER A 260 13.96 7.43 2.73
C SER A 260 12.69 8.25 2.93
N GLU A 261 12.54 9.35 2.20
CA GLU A 261 11.33 10.16 2.20
C GLU A 261 11.16 10.84 0.84
N ILE A 262 9.92 10.91 0.38
CA ILE A 262 9.52 11.76 -0.75
C ILE A 262 8.35 12.60 -0.27
N LYS A 263 8.46 13.93 -0.38
CA LYS A 263 7.39 14.84 -0.01
C LYS A 263 7.07 15.80 -1.12
N ILE A 264 5.82 15.77 -1.55
CA ILE A 264 5.28 16.66 -2.58
C ILE A 264 4.75 17.94 -1.93
N ILE A 265 5.10 19.07 -2.54
CA ILE A 265 4.74 20.42 -2.14
C ILE A 265 4.35 21.18 -3.42
N ASN A 266 3.06 21.13 -3.78
CA ASN A 266 2.53 21.68 -5.02
C ASN A 266 3.27 21.11 -6.26
N ASN A 267 3.84 21.98 -7.08
CA ASN A 267 4.60 21.60 -8.28
C ASN A 267 6.07 21.22 -8.01
N TYR A 268 6.45 21.10 -6.73
CA TYR A 268 7.77 20.66 -6.29
C TYR A 268 7.66 19.42 -5.43
N ALA A 269 8.74 18.66 -5.32
CA ALA A 269 8.89 17.66 -4.28
C ALA A 269 10.35 17.64 -3.82
N TYR A 270 10.61 17.19 -2.60
CA TYR A 270 11.95 16.76 -2.23
C TYR A 270 11.97 15.26 -2.01
N ASP A 271 13.11 14.67 -2.29
CA ASP A 271 13.42 13.24 -2.17
C ASP A 271 14.83 13.13 -1.58
N PHE A 272 15.00 12.36 -0.51
CA PHE A 272 16.32 12.07 0.02
C PHE A 272 16.43 10.61 0.42
N GLY A 273 17.66 10.10 0.39
CA GLY A 273 17.93 8.73 0.78
C GLY A 273 19.33 8.29 0.43
N TYR A 274 19.45 7.02 0.05
CA TYR A 274 20.73 6.37 -0.22
C TYR A 274 20.80 5.86 -1.66
N TYR A 275 22.01 5.84 -2.19
CA TYR A 275 22.31 5.17 -3.45
C TYR A 275 23.44 4.16 -3.26
N GLU A 276 23.42 3.10 -4.06
CA GLU A 276 24.44 2.07 -4.11
C GLU A 276 24.60 1.53 -5.53
N GLY A 277 25.78 1.05 -5.87
CA GLY A 277 26.04 0.46 -7.17
C GLY A 277 27.48 0.00 -7.33
N SER A 278 27.82 -0.32 -8.57
CA SER A 278 29.17 -0.76 -8.93
C SER A 278 29.48 -0.46 -10.39
N THR A 279 30.77 -0.24 -10.66
CA THR A 279 31.34 -0.09 -12.01
C THR A 279 32.47 -1.08 -12.21
N LYS A 280 32.70 -1.49 -13.44
CA LYS A 280 33.82 -2.33 -13.85
C LYS A 280 34.77 -1.57 -14.76
N ASN A 281 36.07 -1.80 -14.64
CA ASN A 281 37.02 -1.36 -15.67
C ASN A 281 37.11 -2.38 -16.84
N LYS A 282 37.85 -2.05 -17.90
CA LYS A 282 38.07 -2.96 -19.05
C LYS A 282 38.79 -4.26 -18.68
N GLU A 283 39.59 -4.27 -17.61
CA GLU A 283 40.29 -5.46 -17.09
C GLU A 283 39.37 -6.38 -16.29
N GLY A 284 38.15 -5.93 -16.02
CA GLY A 284 37.16 -6.69 -15.28
C GLY A 284 37.22 -6.50 -13.76
N ILE A 285 37.93 -5.49 -13.27
CA ILE A 285 37.94 -5.14 -11.85
C ILE A 285 36.68 -4.34 -11.54
N GLU A 286 35.83 -4.88 -10.67
CA GLU A 286 34.61 -4.23 -10.20
C GLU A 286 34.90 -3.41 -8.93
N THR A 287 34.41 -2.16 -8.91
CA THR A 287 34.53 -1.23 -7.80
C THR A 287 33.13 -0.84 -7.32
N PRO A 288 32.76 -1.17 -6.07
CA PRO A 288 31.49 -0.74 -5.51
C PRO A 288 31.53 0.73 -5.11
N PHE A 289 30.36 1.37 -5.10
CA PHE A 289 30.16 2.70 -4.57
C PHE A 289 28.83 2.77 -3.83
N LYS A 290 28.77 3.65 -2.82
CA LYS A 290 27.54 3.97 -2.11
C LYS A 290 27.59 5.40 -1.58
N GLY A 291 26.43 5.95 -1.30
CA GLY A 291 26.34 7.30 -0.77
C GLY A 291 24.92 7.70 -0.39
N LYS A 292 24.75 9.00 -0.16
CA LYS A 292 23.47 9.64 0.18
C LYS A 292 23.18 10.79 -0.78
N TYR A 293 21.90 11.12 -0.96
CA TYR A 293 21.48 12.16 -1.90
C TYR A 293 20.33 13.01 -1.37
N VAL A 294 20.16 14.18 -1.99
CA VAL A 294 18.94 15.00 -1.94
C VAL A 294 18.61 15.42 -3.37
N ILE A 295 17.37 15.20 -3.78
CA ILE A 295 16.81 15.65 -5.06
C ILE A 295 15.63 16.56 -4.78
N VAL A 296 15.58 17.71 -5.44
CA VAL A 296 14.38 18.52 -5.58
C VAL A 296 13.79 18.23 -6.95
N TRP A 297 12.58 17.70 -6.97
CA TRP A 297 11.78 17.49 -8.17
C TRP A 297 10.95 18.72 -8.48
N ARG A 298 10.72 18.98 -9.76
CA ARG A 298 9.78 19.99 -10.25
C ARG A 298 8.95 19.40 -11.37
N LYS A 299 7.66 19.72 -11.37
CA LYS A 299 6.72 19.25 -12.40
C LYS A 299 6.83 20.14 -13.64
N GLU A 300 7.11 19.54 -14.79
CA GLU A 300 7.16 20.18 -16.12
C GLU A 300 6.29 19.41 -17.10
N ASP A 301 5.37 20.09 -17.79
CA ASP A 301 4.48 19.48 -18.80
C ASP A 301 3.73 18.24 -18.29
N GLY A 302 3.40 18.22 -17.00
CA GLY A 302 2.68 17.12 -16.33
C GLY A 302 3.56 15.98 -15.81
N ASP A 303 4.87 15.99 -16.07
CA ASP A 303 5.83 14.97 -15.62
C ASP A 303 6.78 15.51 -14.53
N TRP A 304 7.24 14.63 -13.65
CA TRP A 304 8.16 14.98 -12.57
C TRP A 304 9.61 14.83 -13.02
N LYS A 305 10.36 15.94 -13.00
CA LYS A 305 11.77 15.99 -13.41
C LYS A 305 12.65 16.50 -12.28
N MET A 306 13.91 16.08 -12.27
CA MET A 306 14.89 16.55 -11.30
C MET A 306 15.27 18.01 -11.61
N TYR A 307 15.13 18.89 -10.62
CA TYR A 307 15.50 20.30 -10.70
C TYR A 307 16.83 20.57 -9.99
N LEU A 308 16.97 20.13 -8.74
CA LEU A 308 18.24 20.16 -8.02
C LEU A 308 18.62 18.73 -7.63
N ASP A 309 19.89 18.36 -7.76
CA ASP A 309 20.36 17.01 -7.39
C ASP A 309 21.78 17.06 -6.85
N ILE A 310 21.92 16.67 -5.59
CA ILE A 310 23.17 16.62 -4.86
C ILE A 310 23.36 15.24 -4.25
N TRP A 311 24.57 14.70 -4.37
CA TRP A 311 24.94 13.42 -3.77
C TRP A 311 26.34 13.46 -3.18
N ASN A 312 26.54 12.70 -2.11
CA ASN A 312 27.82 12.56 -1.41
C ASN A 312 28.16 11.08 -1.23
N THR A 313 29.43 10.73 -1.43
CA THR A 313 29.92 9.37 -1.19
C THR A 313 30.00 9.10 0.31
N LEU A 314 29.70 7.87 0.72
CA LEU A 314 29.88 7.37 2.09
C LEU A 314 31.16 6.55 2.24
#